data_AF-A0A1I0F4D9-F1
#
_entry.id   AF-A0A1I0F4D9-F1
#
_cell.length_a   1.000
_cell.length_b   1.000
_cell.length_c   1.000
_cell.angle_alpha   90.00
_cell.angle_beta   90.00
_cell.angle_gamma   90.00
#
_symmetry.space_group_name_H-M   'P 1'
#
loop_
_entity.id
_entity.type
_entity.pdbx_description
1 polymer ?
#
loop_
_entity_poly.entity_id
_entity_poly.type
_entity_poly.pdbx_seq_one_letter_code
_entity_poly.pdbx_strand_id
1 'polypeptide(L)'
;MSDTKKICYDKILPQDLKRAIPFMSFGPAGRTRAIAPIGKMWINGSTLSIRFIDGTAEQHNIVKQFAPKWTEHANLTFDFNDRPDADVRIAFADDGAWSYVGTDAKSISVNRPTMNFGWLDEAVVLHEFGHAIGLAHEHQNPDGGIQWNEAAVIRDLSGPPNNWDPETIRHND
;
A
#
# COMPACT_ATOMS: atom_id res chain seq x y z
N MET A 1 10.20 27.88 -2.55
CA MET A 1 9.13 26.88 -2.58
C MET A 1 9.81 25.55 -2.31
N SER A 2 9.55 24.93 -1.16
CA SER A 2 10.16 23.64 -0.83
C SER A 2 9.56 22.60 -1.78
N ASP A 3 10.41 21.99 -2.59
CA ASP A 3 10.04 20.94 -3.52
C ASP A 3 9.82 19.65 -2.70
N THR A 4 8.66 19.55 -2.05
CA THR A 4 8.31 18.39 -1.24
C THR A 4 8.17 17.21 -2.18
N LYS A 5 9.16 16.30 -2.18
CA LYS A 5 9.14 15.09 -3.02
C LYS A 5 7.86 14.30 -2.71
N LYS A 6 7.05 14.05 -3.75
CA LYS A 6 5.90 13.14 -3.69
C LYS A 6 6.41 11.71 -3.70
N ILE A 7 6.39 11.06 -2.54
CA ILE A 7 6.94 9.70 -2.35
C ILE A 7 5.82 8.77 -1.88
N CYS A 8 5.63 7.67 -2.61
CA CYS A 8 4.83 6.54 -2.17
C CYS A 8 5.74 5.52 -1.47
N TYR A 9 5.29 4.88 -0.40
CA TYR A 9 6.04 3.83 0.28
C TYR A 9 5.13 2.86 1.04
N ASP A 10 5.61 1.65 1.33
CA ASP A 10 4.83 0.65 2.04
C ASP A 10 5.02 0.75 3.56
N LYS A 11 3.94 0.58 4.34
CA LYS A 11 4.07 0.33 5.78
C LYS A 11 4.05 -1.15 6.06
N ILE A 12 5.22 -1.65 6.47
CA ILE A 12 5.45 -3.05 6.81
C ILE A 12 5.42 -3.21 8.33
N LEU A 13 4.81 -4.30 8.80
CA LEU A 13 4.82 -4.62 10.23
C LEU A 13 6.25 -4.93 10.70
N PRO A 14 6.65 -4.52 11.92
CA PRO A 14 8.01 -4.78 12.42
C PRO A 14 8.44 -6.25 12.39
N GLN A 15 7.48 -7.17 12.52
CA GLN A 15 7.72 -8.62 12.47
C GLN A 15 8.06 -9.15 11.07
N ASP A 16 7.70 -8.39 10.03
CA ASP A 16 7.87 -8.78 8.63
C ASP A 16 9.10 -8.14 7.99
N LEU A 17 9.70 -7.13 8.63
CA LEU A 17 10.94 -6.47 8.16
C LEU A 17 12.15 -7.43 8.02
N LYS A 18 12.10 -8.61 8.67
CA LYS A 18 13.22 -9.56 8.74
C LYS A 18 12.88 -10.95 8.23
N ARG A 19 11.68 -11.12 7.65
CA ARG A 19 11.19 -12.44 7.26
C ARG A 19 11.08 -12.50 5.74
N ALA A 20 11.72 -13.50 5.13
CA ALA A 20 11.44 -13.84 3.74
C ALA A 20 9.99 -14.32 3.65
N ILE A 21 9.09 -13.49 3.10
CA ILE A 21 7.71 -13.86 2.84
C ILE A 21 7.66 -14.42 1.42
N PRO A 22 7.22 -15.67 1.22
CA PRO A 22 7.04 -16.19 -0.13
C PRO A 22 5.91 -15.41 -0.83
N PHE A 23 6.11 -15.09 -2.10
CA PHE A 23 5.14 -14.34 -2.90
C PHE A 23 4.36 -15.28 -3.83
N MET A 24 3.07 -14.97 -4.02
CA MET A 24 2.25 -15.57 -5.08
C MET A 24 2.27 -14.64 -6.29
N SER A 25 2.62 -15.17 -7.47
CA SER A 25 2.60 -14.43 -8.73
C SER A 25 1.27 -14.63 -9.46
N PHE A 26 0.67 -13.56 -9.96
CA PHE A 26 -0.54 -13.59 -10.76
C PHE A 26 -0.25 -13.16 -12.21
N GLY A 27 -0.66 -13.98 -13.18
CA GLY A 27 -0.52 -13.67 -14.61
C GLY A 27 -0.39 -14.93 -15.49
N PRO A 28 -0.42 -14.79 -16.83
CA PRO A 28 -0.14 -15.89 -17.75
C PRO A 28 1.28 -16.43 -17.52
N ALA A 29 1.50 -17.72 -17.76
CA ALA A 29 2.82 -18.35 -17.63
C ALA A 29 3.91 -17.52 -18.35
N GLY A 30 4.93 -17.10 -17.61
CA GLY A 30 6.03 -16.27 -18.12
C GLY A 30 5.78 -14.75 -18.15
N ARG A 31 4.64 -14.26 -17.61
CA ARG A 31 4.36 -12.83 -17.42
C ARG A 31 3.65 -12.58 -16.09
N THR A 32 4.44 -12.36 -15.03
CA THR A 32 3.94 -11.87 -13.74
C THR A 32 3.39 -10.46 -13.92
N ARG A 33 2.15 -10.22 -13.47
CA ARG A 33 1.47 -8.92 -13.53
C ARG A 33 1.19 -8.33 -12.15
N ALA A 34 1.24 -9.16 -11.11
CA ALA A 34 1.11 -8.75 -9.73
C ALA A 34 1.73 -9.82 -8.83
N ILE A 35 2.20 -9.41 -7.65
CA ILE A 35 2.66 -10.31 -6.60
C ILE A 35 1.92 -9.98 -5.30
N ALA A 36 1.64 -11.01 -4.49
CA ALA A 36 1.07 -10.84 -3.16
C ALA A 36 1.87 -11.65 -2.14
N PRO A 37 2.24 -11.08 -0.98
CA PRO A 37 2.84 -11.85 0.09
C PRO A 37 1.85 -12.91 0.59
N ILE A 38 2.27 -14.17 0.63
CA ILE A 38 1.41 -15.27 1.08
C ILE A 38 0.99 -15.04 2.53
N GLY A 39 -0.32 -15.14 2.78
CA GLY A 39 -0.92 -14.95 4.11
C GLY A 39 -1.39 -13.53 4.40
N LYS A 40 -1.13 -12.56 3.52
CA LYS A 40 -1.59 -11.17 3.67
C LYS A 40 -2.81 -10.82 2.84
N MET A 41 -3.22 -11.70 1.92
CA MET A 41 -4.41 -11.46 1.10
C MET A 41 -5.71 -11.60 1.91
N TRP A 42 -6.71 -10.81 1.54
CA TRP A 42 -8.07 -10.96 2.03
C TRP A 42 -8.71 -12.25 1.52
N ILE A 43 -9.63 -12.80 2.30
CA ILE A 43 -10.42 -13.96 1.87
C ILE A 43 -11.28 -13.53 0.67
N ASN A 44 -11.32 -14.37 -0.36
CA ASN A 44 -12.12 -14.11 -1.55
C ASN A 44 -13.60 -13.90 -1.19
N GLY A 45 -14.21 -12.83 -1.71
CA GLY A 45 -15.58 -12.40 -1.39
C GLY A 45 -15.71 -11.56 -0.11
N SER A 46 -14.61 -11.14 0.51
CA SER A 46 -14.65 -10.28 1.69
C SER A 46 -15.23 -8.90 1.38
N THR A 47 -15.99 -8.35 2.33
CA THR A 47 -16.33 -6.93 2.36
C THR A 47 -15.35 -6.21 3.27
N LEU A 48 -14.59 -5.26 2.70
CA LEU A 48 -13.68 -4.40 3.44
C LEU A 48 -14.43 -3.16 3.90
N SER A 49 -14.43 -2.93 5.21
CA SER A 49 -14.95 -1.70 5.79
C SER A 49 -13.92 -0.59 5.65
N ILE A 50 -14.36 0.58 5.15
CA ILE A 50 -13.49 1.71 4.83
C ILE A 50 -14.04 2.97 5.49
N ARG A 51 -13.19 3.66 6.26
CA ARG A 51 -13.51 4.98 6.83
C ARG A 51 -12.46 6.02 6.48
N PHE A 52 -12.87 7.28 6.56
CA PHE A 52 -11.98 8.43 6.52
C PHE A 52 -11.82 8.98 7.94
N ILE A 53 -10.58 9.11 8.41
CA ILE A 53 -10.27 9.67 9.73
C ILE A 53 -10.33 11.20 9.69
N ASP A 54 -9.90 11.79 8.58
CA ASP A 54 -9.89 13.23 8.30
C ASP A 54 -10.12 13.48 6.79
N GLY A 55 -9.84 14.70 6.33
CA GLY A 55 -9.92 15.09 4.92
C GLY A 55 -11.21 15.82 4.52
N THR A 56 -11.18 16.43 3.33
CA THR A 56 -12.31 17.17 2.76
C THR A 56 -13.26 16.26 1.99
N ALA A 57 -14.48 16.73 1.72
CA ALA A 57 -15.45 15.99 0.92
C ALA A 57 -14.91 15.70 -0.49
N GLU A 58 -14.15 16.62 -1.07
CA GLU A 58 -13.50 16.45 -2.37
C GLU A 58 -12.47 15.31 -2.32
N GLN A 59 -11.64 15.28 -1.28
CA GLN A 59 -10.67 14.20 -1.08
C GLN A 59 -11.37 12.84 -0.96
N HIS A 60 -12.44 12.77 -0.17
CA HIS A 60 -13.22 11.53 0.00
C HIS A 60 -13.86 11.09 -1.32
N ASN A 61 -14.37 12.04 -2.12
CA ASN A 61 -15.01 11.74 -3.40
C ASN A 61 -14.02 11.15 -4.41
N ILE A 62 -12.79 11.67 -4.46
CA ILE A 62 -11.73 11.12 -5.32
C ILE A 62 -11.44 9.67 -4.95
N VAL A 63 -11.30 9.37 -3.65
CA VAL A 63 -11.05 8.00 -3.19
C VAL A 63 -12.24 7.09 -3.53
N LYS A 64 -13.48 7.52 -3.25
CA LYS A 64 -14.70 6.76 -3.57
C LYS A 64 -14.90 6.56 -5.08
N GLN A 65 -14.35 7.43 -5.91
CA GLN A 65 -14.41 7.31 -7.36
C GLN A 65 -13.46 6.24 -7.89
N PHE A 66 -12.21 6.20 -7.40
CA PHE A 66 -11.17 5.37 -8.00
C PHE A 66 -10.96 4.03 -7.29
N ALA A 67 -11.07 3.98 -5.96
CA ALA A 67 -10.83 2.75 -5.21
C ALA A 67 -11.73 1.58 -5.67
N PRO A 68 -13.06 1.76 -5.91
CA PRO A 68 -13.92 0.66 -6.33
C PRO A 68 -13.57 0.01 -7.67
N LYS A 69 -12.72 0.63 -8.51
CA LYS A 69 -12.25 -0.01 -9.76
C LYS A 69 -11.58 -1.36 -9.49
N TRP A 70 -10.95 -1.53 -8.32
CA TRP A 70 -10.40 -2.83 -7.92
C TRP A 70 -11.46 -3.92 -7.80
N THR A 71 -12.70 -3.60 -7.42
CA THR A 71 -13.76 -4.61 -7.25
C THR A 71 -14.29 -5.15 -8.57
N GLU A 72 -13.92 -4.55 -9.71
CA GLU A 72 -14.19 -5.08 -11.05
C GLU A 72 -13.25 -6.25 -11.42
N HIS A 73 -12.13 -6.37 -10.73
CA HIS A 73 -11.06 -7.33 -11.03
C HIS A 73 -10.72 -8.25 -9.85
N ALA A 74 -10.93 -7.78 -8.62
CA ALA A 74 -10.82 -8.54 -7.40
C ALA A 74 -12.23 -8.79 -6.85
N ASN A 75 -12.52 -10.04 -6.47
CA ASN A 75 -13.78 -10.39 -5.84
C ASN A 75 -13.75 -9.97 -4.35
N LEU A 76 -13.80 -8.66 -4.14
CA LEU A 76 -13.88 -7.97 -2.86
C LEU A 76 -14.98 -6.91 -2.98
N THR A 77 -15.60 -6.55 -1.87
CA THR A 77 -16.56 -5.43 -1.80
C THR A 77 -15.99 -4.34 -0.91
N PHE A 78 -16.09 -3.08 -1.33
CA PHE A 78 -15.67 -1.93 -0.51
C PHE A 78 -16.89 -1.26 0.09
N ASP A 79 -16.97 -1.25 1.41
CA ASP A 79 -18.07 -0.65 2.17
C ASP A 79 -17.57 0.59 2.91
N PHE A 80 -17.91 1.77 2.38
CA PHE A 80 -17.59 3.05 2.99
C PHE A 80 -18.55 3.36 4.15
N ASN A 81 -18.29 2.71 5.29
CA ASN A 81 -19.01 2.90 6.53
C ASN A 81 -18.05 3.55 7.55
N ASP A 82 -18.45 4.63 8.22
CA ASP A 82 -17.59 5.33 9.20
C ASP A 82 -17.45 4.54 10.53
N ARG A 83 -17.27 3.22 10.43
CA ARG A 83 -17.10 2.34 11.57
C ARG A 83 -15.74 2.58 12.21
N PRO A 84 -15.68 2.77 13.54
CA PRO A 84 -14.41 2.98 14.23
C PRO A 84 -13.39 1.85 14.04
N ASP A 85 -13.87 0.62 13.88
CA ASP A 85 -13.09 -0.61 13.68
C ASP A 85 -12.91 -0.98 12.20
N ALA A 86 -13.09 -0.03 11.27
CA ALA A 86 -12.95 -0.27 9.85
C ALA A 86 -11.57 -0.87 9.48
N ASP A 87 -11.56 -1.80 8.54
CA ASP A 87 -10.36 -2.48 8.03
C ASP A 87 -9.37 -1.46 7.45
N VAL A 88 -9.87 -0.59 6.56
CA VAL A 88 -9.10 0.47 5.92
C VAL A 88 -9.49 1.83 6.53
N ARG A 89 -8.51 2.52 7.12
CA ARG A 89 -8.71 3.80 7.81
C ARG A 89 -7.79 4.83 7.19
N ILE A 90 -8.37 5.75 6.43
CA ILE A 90 -7.65 6.64 5.52
C ILE A 90 -7.43 7.99 6.19
N ALA A 91 -6.19 8.46 6.18
CA ALA A 91 -5.81 9.83 6.54
C ALA A 91 -5.30 10.61 5.33
N PHE A 92 -5.25 11.94 5.46
CA PHE A 92 -4.76 12.86 4.42
C PHE A 92 -3.67 13.81 4.94
N ALA A 93 -2.76 13.27 5.76
CA ALA A 93 -1.65 14.04 6.30
C ALA A 93 -0.55 14.26 5.23
N ASP A 94 0.22 15.34 5.36
CA ASP A 94 1.40 15.63 4.55
C ASP A 94 2.60 14.72 4.97
N ASP A 95 2.40 13.40 4.86
CA ASP A 95 3.30 12.32 5.27
C ASP A 95 3.43 11.26 4.14
N GLY A 96 3.50 11.72 2.90
CA GLY A 96 3.57 10.87 1.72
C GLY A 96 2.28 10.09 1.43
N ALA A 97 2.32 9.18 0.46
CA ALA A 97 1.24 8.22 0.22
C ALA A 97 1.70 6.81 0.63
N TRP A 98 0.87 6.09 1.38
CA TRP A 98 1.24 4.75 1.86
C TRP A 98 0.01 3.93 2.27
N SER A 99 0.18 2.61 2.27
CA SER A 99 -0.78 1.66 2.84
C SER A 99 -0.07 0.51 3.56
N TYR A 100 -0.75 -0.11 4.52
CA TYR A 100 -0.36 -1.45 4.99
C TYR A 100 -0.82 -2.50 3.97
N VAL A 101 -0.04 -3.56 3.83
CA VAL A 101 -0.31 -4.60 2.83
C VAL A 101 -1.39 -5.56 3.32
N GLY A 102 -2.54 -5.55 2.66
CA GLY A 102 -3.60 -6.51 2.86
C GLY A 102 -4.10 -6.57 4.31
N THR A 103 -4.14 -7.77 4.88
CA THR A 103 -4.64 -8.03 6.22
C THR A 103 -3.74 -7.50 7.34
N ASP A 104 -2.54 -6.98 7.05
CA ASP A 104 -1.69 -6.32 8.04
C ASP A 104 -2.41 -5.13 8.69
N ALA A 105 -3.33 -4.50 7.96
CA ALA A 105 -4.20 -3.44 8.46
C ALA A 105 -4.99 -3.86 9.74
N LYS A 106 -5.29 -5.16 9.90
CA LYS A 106 -5.97 -5.70 11.09
C LYS A 106 -5.10 -5.72 12.35
N SER A 107 -3.79 -5.71 12.19
CA SER A 107 -2.84 -5.65 13.32
C SER A 107 -2.60 -4.23 13.82
N ILE A 108 -3.16 -3.23 13.13
CA ILE A 108 -3.00 -1.81 13.48
C ILE A 108 -4.12 -1.39 14.41
N SER A 109 -3.76 -0.67 15.47
CA SER A 109 -4.72 -0.09 16.43
C SER A 109 -5.81 0.72 15.72
N VAL A 110 -7.06 0.58 16.17
CA VAL A 110 -8.25 1.24 15.60
C VAL A 110 -8.15 2.77 15.56
N ASN A 111 -7.33 3.36 16.44
CA ASN A 111 -7.11 4.81 16.51
C ASN A 111 -5.99 5.30 15.56
N ARG A 112 -5.43 4.43 14.73
CA ARG A 112 -4.32 4.75 13.81
C ARG A 112 -4.76 4.51 12.37
N PRO A 113 -4.32 5.36 11.42
CA PRO A 113 -4.57 5.13 10.00
C PRO A 113 -3.88 3.85 9.53
N THR A 114 -4.52 3.19 8.56
CA THR A 114 -3.94 2.06 7.81
C THR A 114 -3.60 2.43 6.37
N MET A 115 -3.92 3.65 5.97
CA MET A 115 -3.56 4.24 4.69
C MET A 115 -3.45 5.76 4.86
N ASN A 116 -2.58 6.40 4.09
CA ASN A 116 -2.47 7.86 4.01
C ASN A 116 -2.33 8.32 2.56
N PHE A 117 -2.92 9.47 2.27
CA PHE A 117 -2.72 10.19 1.02
C PHE A 117 -2.22 11.61 1.28
N GLY A 118 -0.92 11.86 1.06
CA GLY A 118 -0.35 13.22 1.06
C GLY A 118 -0.74 14.03 -0.18
N TRP A 119 -1.15 13.36 -1.26
CA TRP A 119 -1.81 13.97 -2.42
C TRP A 119 -2.75 12.95 -3.07
N LEU A 120 -3.64 13.42 -3.93
CA LEU A 120 -4.63 12.57 -4.59
C LEU A 120 -4.61 12.76 -6.10
N ASP A 121 -4.47 11.64 -6.78
CA ASP A 121 -4.79 11.43 -8.19
C ASP A 121 -5.23 9.97 -8.39
N GLU A 122 -5.74 9.66 -9.57
CA GLU A 122 -6.23 8.31 -9.89
C GLU A 122 -5.16 7.23 -9.69
N ALA A 123 -3.93 7.48 -10.14
CA ALA A 123 -2.86 6.50 -10.11
C ALA A 123 -2.47 6.15 -8.66
N VAL A 124 -2.35 7.17 -7.81
CA VAL A 124 -1.97 7.01 -6.40
C VAL A 124 -3.07 6.27 -5.63
N VAL A 125 -4.35 6.62 -5.84
CA VAL A 125 -5.45 5.91 -5.17
C VAL A 125 -5.46 4.43 -5.58
N LEU A 126 -5.31 4.13 -6.88
CA LEU A 126 -5.27 2.75 -7.34
C LEU A 126 -4.05 1.99 -6.79
N HIS A 127 -2.89 2.64 -6.73
CA HIS A 127 -1.65 2.07 -6.20
C HIS A 127 -1.79 1.70 -4.71
N GLU A 128 -2.18 2.65 -3.88
CA GLU A 128 -2.32 2.41 -2.43
C GLU A 128 -3.45 1.40 -2.13
N PHE A 129 -4.53 1.39 -2.90
CA PHE A 129 -5.55 0.35 -2.77
C PHE A 129 -5.08 -1.01 -3.24
N GLY A 130 -4.14 -1.08 -4.18
CA GLY A 130 -3.44 -2.32 -4.55
C GLY A 130 -2.75 -2.93 -3.33
N HIS A 131 -2.02 -2.11 -2.58
CA HIS A 131 -1.43 -2.53 -1.30
C HIS A 131 -2.48 -2.95 -0.30
N ALA A 132 -3.54 -2.16 -0.10
CA ALA A 132 -4.59 -2.47 0.86
C ALA A 132 -5.31 -3.80 0.58
N ILE A 133 -5.40 -4.25 -0.68
CA ILE A 133 -5.97 -5.57 -1.03
C ILE A 133 -4.94 -6.71 -1.01
N GLY A 134 -3.67 -6.41 -0.74
CA GLY A 134 -2.60 -7.40 -0.53
C GLY A 134 -1.61 -7.54 -1.69
N LEU A 135 -1.62 -6.63 -2.66
CA LEU A 135 -0.58 -6.59 -3.69
C LEU A 135 0.69 -5.93 -3.15
N ALA A 136 1.84 -6.48 -3.50
CA ALA A 136 3.14 -5.86 -3.27
C ALA A 136 3.63 -5.17 -4.55
N HIS A 137 4.63 -4.29 -4.43
CA HIS A 137 5.19 -3.62 -5.61
C HIS A 137 5.76 -4.63 -6.62
N GLU A 138 5.55 -4.38 -7.91
CA GLU A 138 5.98 -5.25 -9.01
C GLU A 138 7.51 -5.46 -9.06
N HIS A 139 8.33 -4.56 -8.50
CA HIS A 139 9.78 -4.73 -8.44
C HIS A 139 10.26 -5.79 -7.44
N GLN A 140 9.43 -6.18 -6.46
CA GLN A 140 9.70 -7.34 -5.60
C GLN A 140 9.49 -8.70 -6.32
N ASN A 141 9.23 -8.68 -7.64
CA ASN A 141 9.13 -9.89 -8.45
C ASN A 141 10.53 -10.54 -8.62
N PRO A 142 10.75 -11.76 -8.09
CA PRO A 142 12.05 -12.43 -8.15
C PRO A 142 12.47 -12.86 -9.57
N ASP A 143 11.54 -12.87 -10.54
CA ASP A 143 11.78 -13.32 -11.92
C ASP A 143 12.10 -12.18 -12.92
N GLY A 144 12.20 -10.92 -12.46
CA GLY A 144 12.52 -9.82 -13.37
C GLY A 144 12.30 -8.39 -12.84
N GLY A 145 12.80 -8.08 -11.65
CA GLY A 145 12.76 -6.73 -11.07
C GLY A 145 13.61 -5.69 -11.82
N ILE A 146 13.35 -4.41 -11.53
CA ILE A 146 14.12 -3.26 -12.05
C ILE A 146 15.57 -3.36 -11.57
N GLN A 147 16.55 -3.16 -12.46
CA GLN A 147 17.96 -3.02 -12.08
C GLN A 147 18.17 -1.62 -11.51
N TRP A 148 17.93 -1.46 -10.21
CA TRP A 148 18.07 -0.18 -9.53
C TRP A 148 19.53 0.26 -9.42
N ASN A 149 19.74 1.58 -9.46
CA ASN A 149 20.97 2.15 -8.92
C ASN A 149 20.89 2.10 -7.39
N GLU A 150 21.26 0.96 -6.82
CA GLU A 150 21.16 0.64 -5.40
C GLU A 150 21.76 1.74 -4.51
N ALA A 151 22.87 2.35 -4.93
CA ALA A 151 23.50 3.45 -4.19
C ALA A 151 22.63 4.72 -4.16
N ALA A 152 21.91 5.01 -5.23
CA ALA A 152 20.95 6.12 -5.27
C ALA A 152 19.72 5.84 -4.43
N VAL A 153 19.24 4.59 -4.43
CA VAL A 153 18.06 4.19 -3.66
C VAL A 153 18.35 4.16 -2.16
N ILE A 154 19.49 3.58 -1.74
CA ILE A 154 19.96 3.64 -0.35
C ILE A 154 20.10 5.08 0.12
N ARG A 155 20.74 5.95 -0.68
CA ARG A 155 20.92 7.35 -0.32
C ARG A 155 19.58 8.06 -0.11
N ASP A 156 18.60 7.82 -0.98
CA ASP A 156 17.33 8.53 -0.95
C ASP A 156 16.39 7.98 0.15
N LEU A 157 16.38 6.66 0.42
CA LEU A 157 15.51 6.04 1.43
C LEU A 157 16.11 6.01 2.85
N SER A 158 17.42 6.22 3.00
CA SER A 158 18.05 6.42 4.32
C SER A 158 17.83 7.82 4.90
N GLY A 159 17.29 8.75 4.12
CA GLY A 159 16.88 10.07 4.60
C GLY A 159 15.41 10.13 5.02
N PRO A 160 14.96 11.25 5.62
CA PRO A 160 13.54 11.50 5.85
C PRO A 160 12.74 11.46 4.54
N PRO A 161 11.48 10.97 4.55
CA PRO A 161 10.70 10.58 5.74
C PRO A 161 11.00 9.17 6.26
N ASN A 162 11.56 8.28 5.44
CA ASN A 162 11.66 6.85 5.75
C ASN A 162 12.72 6.53 6.78
N ASN A 163 13.91 7.14 6.66
CA ASN A 163 15.06 6.89 7.52
C ASN A 163 15.38 5.38 7.67
N TRP A 164 15.21 4.62 6.58
CA TRP A 164 15.42 3.17 6.59
C TRP A 164 16.90 2.82 6.52
N ASP A 165 17.29 1.77 7.21
CA ASP A 165 18.63 1.22 7.06
C ASP A 165 18.79 0.52 5.70
N PRO A 166 20.03 0.40 5.17
CA PRO A 166 20.27 -0.22 3.87
C PRO A 166 19.76 -1.65 3.72
N GLU A 167 19.62 -2.39 4.82
CA GLU A 167 19.11 -3.77 4.82
C GLU A 167 17.59 -3.78 4.59
N THR A 168 16.88 -2.88 5.27
CA THR A 168 15.44 -2.62 5.08
C THR A 168 15.16 -2.12 3.65
N ILE A 169 16.03 -1.26 3.11
CA ILE A 169 15.93 -0.72 1.76
C ILE A 169 16.05 -1.86 0.73
N ARG A 170 17.12 -2.66 0.80
CA ARG A 170 17.33 -3.81 -0.09
C ARG A 170 16.28 -4.92 0.03
N HIS A 171 15.56 -4.97 1.14
CA HIS A 171 14.46 -5.91 1.31
C HIS A 171 13.18 -5.42 0.63
N ASN A 172 13.03 -4.10 0.48
CA ASN A 172 11.88 -3.47 -0.13
C ASN A 172 12.04 -3.18 -1.62
N ASP A 173 13.27 -3.00 -2.13
CA ASP A 173 13.57 -2.73 -3.55
C ASP A 173 13.83 -3.98 -4.40
#